data_AF-G7VRE7-F1
#
_entry.id   AF-G7VRE7-F1
#
_cell.length_a   1.000
_cell.length_b   1.000
_cell.length_c   1.000
_cell.angle_alpha   90.00
_cell.angle_beta   90.00
_cell.angle_gamma   90.00
#
_symmetry.space_group_name_H-M   'P 1'
#
loop_
_entity.id
_entity.type
_entity.pdbx_description
1 polymer ?
#
loop_
_entity_poly.entity_id
_entity_poly.type
_entity_poly.pdbx_seq_one_letter_code
_entity_poly.pdbx_strand_id
1 'polypeptide(L)' 'MLYVNNQDEALDFWTETVGFNVISEENNGQGMRWIEIAPAKGVETSIILHNKEFVAK' A
#
# COMPACT_ATOMS: atom_id res chain seq x y z
N MET A 1 1.75 8.74 -1.88
CA MET A 1 1.53 7.59 -2.78
C MET A 1 2.88 7.11 -3.30
N LEU A 2 3.12 5.80 -3.28
CA LEU A 2 4.35 5.16 -3.72
C LEU A 2 4.05 4.11 -4.78
N TYR A 3 4.83 4.13 -5.87
CA TYR A 3 4.80 3.09 -6.89
C TYR A 3 5.84 2.04 -6.57
N VAL A 4 5.39 0.81 -6.35
CA VAL A 4 6.23 -0.31 -5.92
C VAL A 4 6.22 -1.42 -6.98
N ASN A 5 7.33 -2.14 -7.08
CA ASN A 5 7.46 -3.24 -8.05
C ASN A 5 6.70 -4.48 -7.58
N ASN A 6 6.62 -4.72 -6.26
CA ASN A 6 5.84 -5.78 -5.65
C ASN A 6 5.05 -5.19 -4.45
N GLN A 7 3.72 -5.21 -4.52
CA GLN A 7 2.87 -4.62 -3.49
C GLN A 7 2.84 -5.45 -2.20
N ASP A 8 2.94 -6.78 -2.29
CA ASP A 8 2.91 -7.66 -1.13
C ASP A 8 4.21 -7.54 -0.33
N GLU A 9 5.37 -7.59 -0.99
CA GLU A 9 6.66 -7.38 -0.31
C GLU A 9 6.77 -5.98 0.29
N ALA A 10 6.24 -4.97 -0.38
CA ALA A 10 6.21 -3.62 0.17
C ALA A 10 5.31 -3.55 1.40
N LEU A 11 4.13 -4.17 1.34
CA LEU A 11 3.22 -4.25 2.47
C LEU A 11 3.88 -4.90 3.68
N ASP A 12 4.47 -6.09 3.50
CA ASP A 12 5.16 -6.83 4.56
C ASP A 12 6.30 -6.01 5.19
N PHE A 13 7.09 -5.32 4.36
CA PHE A 13 8.14 -4.43 4.88
C PHE A 13 7.54 -3.33 5.77
N TRP A 14 6.50 -2.63 5.29
CA TRP A 14 5.92 -1.53 6.04
C TRP A 14 5.20 -2.00 7.31
N THR A 15 4.51 -3.14 7.31
CA THR A 15 3.77 -3.63 8.49
C THR A 15 4.66 -4.39 9.45
N GLU A 16 5.45 -5.35 8.98
CA GLU A 16 6.20 -6.27 9.85
C GLU A 16 7.56 -5.70 10.27
N THR A 17 8.21 -4.93 9.41
CA THR A 17 9.53 -4.35 9.73
C THR A 17 9.41 -2.95 10.33
N VAL A 18 8.59 -2.08 9.72
CA VAL A 18 8.47 -0.67 10.15
C VAL A 18 7.37 -0.48 11.20
N GLY A 19 6.36 -1.37 11.26
CA GLY A 19 5.27 -1.29 12.22
C GLY A 19 4.10 -0.38 11.81
N PHE A 20 3.95 -0.10 10.51
CA PHE A 20 2.78 0.59 10.00
C PHE A 20 1.54 -0.31 10.09
N ASN A 21 0.37 0.31 10.11
CA ASN A 21 -0.92 -0.35 10.13
C ASN A 21 -1.59 -0.23 8.77
N VAL A 22 -2.22 -1.30 8.31
CA VAL A 22 -3.16 -1.23 7.18
C VAL A 22 -4.40 -0.47 7.60
N ILE A 23 -4.73 0.56 6.85
CA ILE A 23 -5.92 1.41 7.04
C ILE A 23 -7.04 0.95 6.11
N SER A 24 -6.71 0.69 4.85
CA SER A 24 -7.64 0.19 3.84
C SER A 24 -6.90 -0.63 2.80
N GLU A 25 -7.57 -1.65 2.27
CA GLU A 25 -7.11 -2.41 1.12
C GLU A 25 -8.32 -2.69 0.24
N GLU A 26 -8.24 -2.26 -1.03
CA GLU A 26 -9.22 -2.64 -2.02
C GLU A 26 -8.55 -3.24 -3.25
N ASN A 27 -9.20 -4.26 -3.78
CA ASN A 27 -8.80 -4.94 -5.00
C ASN A 27 -10.05 -5.09 -5.86
N ASN A 28 -10.12 -4.34 -6.95
CA ASN A 28 -11.29 -4.32 -7.82
C ASN A 28 -11.27 -5.42 -8.90
N GLY A 29 -10.37 -6.40 -8.79
CA GLY A 29 -10.31 -7.56 -9.67
C GLY A 29 -9.85 -7.29 -11.10
N GLN A 30 -9.65 -6.02 -11.49
CA GLN A 30 -9.16 -5.60 -12.81
C GLN A 30 -7.68 -5.20 -12.80
N GLY A 31 -6.93 -5.64 -11.78
CA GLY A 31 -5.52 -5.29 -11.60
C GLY A 31 -5.27 -3.96 -10.88
N MET A 32 -6.33 -3.23 -10.51
CA MET A 32 -6.23 -2.08 -9.61
C MET A 32 -6.40 -2.54 -8.16
N ARG A 33 -5.27 -2.65 -7.48
CA ARG A 33 -5.19 -2.86 -6.04
C ARG A 33 -4.54 -1.65 -5.41
N TRP A 34 -5.17 -1.06 -4.41
CA TRP A 34 -4.57 -0.01 -3.59
C TRP A 34 -4.55 -0.44 -2.13
N ILE A 35 -3.40 -0.22 -1.49
CA ILE A 35 -3.21 -0.54 -0.09
C ILE A 35 -2.79 0.75 0.60
N GLU A 36 -3.61 1.21 1.53
CA GLU A 36 -3.33 2.37 2.35
C GLU A 36 -2.78 1.95 3.71
N ILE A 37 -1.63 2.49 4.06
CA ILE A 37 -0.94 2.23 5.33
C ILE A 37 -0.66 3.55 6.06
N ALA A 38 -0.60 3.51 7.39
CA ALA A 38 -0.25 4.66 8.22
C ALA A 38 0.57 4.23 9.44
N PRO A 39 1.39 5.12 10.04
CA PRO A 39 2.22 4.78 11.20
C PRO A 39 1.38 4.42 12.44
N ALA A 40 0.15 4.94 12.55
CA ALA A 40 -0.81 4.57 13.58
C ALA A 40 -2.23 4.70 13.03
N LYS A 41 -3.23 4.09 13.68
CA LYS A 41 -4.64 4.24 13.31
C LYS A 41 -5.14 5.64 13.70
N GLY A 42 -5.94 6.26 12.83
CA GLY A 42 -6.58 7.56 13.10
C GLY A 42 -5.68 8.79 12.92
N VAL A 43 -4.52 8.63 12.30
CA VAL A 43 -3.66 9.77 11.90
C VAL A 43 -3.96 10.18 10.47
N GLU A 44 -3.74 11.45 10.16
CA GLU A 44 -4.05 12.03 8.84
C GLU A 44 -3.04 11.60 7.75
N THR A 45 -1.78 11.37 8.12
CA THR A 45 -0.74 11.01 7.14
C THR A 45 -0.76 9.51 6.85
N SER A 46 -1.05 9.16 5.60
CA SER A 46 -1.00 7.80 5.08
C SER A 46 -0.17 7.71 3.80
N ILE A 47 0.25 6.48 3.48
CA ILE A 47 0.94 6.12 2.26
C ILE A 47 0.07 5.11 1.52
N ILE A 48 -0.17 5.36 0.24
CA ILE A 48 -0.80 4.39 -0.66
C ILE A 48 0.28 3.66 -1.44
N LEU A 49 0.30 2.33 -1.37
CA LEU A 49 1.14 1.44 -2.16
C LEU A 49 0.39 1.04 -3.43
N HIS A 50 0.94 1.37 -4.59
CA HIS A 50 0.33 1.05 -5.89
C HIS A 50 1.32 0.32 -6.80
N ASN A 51 0.83 -0.65 -7.57
CA ASN A 51 1.69 -1.40 -8.49
C ASN A 51 2.22 -0.46 -9.60
N LYS A 52 3.54 -0.40 -9.74
CA LYS A 52 4.21 0.47 -10.71
C LYS A 52 3.92 0.08 -12.15
N GLU A 53 3.93 -1.20 -12.47
CA GLU A 53 3.69 -1.71 -13.83
C GLU A 53 2.27 -1.41 -14.31
N PHE A 54 1.30 -1.44 -13.40
CA PHE A 54 -0.08 -1.12 -13.72
C PHE A 54 -0.26 0.37 -14.05
N VAL A 55 0.37 1.28 -13.30
CA VAL A 55 0.23 2.73 -13.50
C VAL A 55 1.00 3.24 -14.71
N ALA A 56 2.10 2.58 -15.07
CA ALA A 56 2.94 3.00 -16.18
C ALA A 56 2.35 2.65 -17.57
N LYS A 57 1.18 2.00 -17.62
CA LYS A 57 0.44 1.68 -18.85
C LYS A 57 -0.62 2.73 -19.13
#